data_AF-A0A2A2B1Q0-F1
#
_entry.id   AF-A0A2A2B1Q0-F1
#
_cell.length_a   1.000
_cell.length_b   1.000
_cell.length_c   1.000
_cell.angle_alpha   90.00
_cell.angle_beta   90.00
_cell.angle_gamma   90.00
#
_symmetry.space_group_name_H-M   'P 1'
#
loop_
_entity.id
_entity.type
_entity.pdbx_description
1 polymer ?
#
loop_
_entity_poly.entity_id
_entity_poly.type
_entity_poly.pdbx_seq_one_letter_code
_entity_poly.pdbx_strand_id
1 'polypeptide(L)'
;MRRRQRGFTLIELLVVIAIAGLMAALVPLAYTRIHEGAQYRDAVRSLWTSLRTLRDEAYSSGTVTHFTLDLRSRQFNLGPRSYTLPEGLELRTTVAELDPQAGREVAAIWFLPEGGSTGGSIELLRPNGDGTRLRVDWLTGDITQEPLLP
;
A
#
# COMPACT_ATOMS: atom_id res chain seq x y z
N MET A 1 16.22 28.96 -52.91
CA MET A 1 15.36 29.47 -51.83
C MET A 1 16.12 29.41 -50.51
N ARG A 2 16.61 30.54 -49.96
CA ARG A 2 17.34 30.57 -48.68
C ARG A 2 16.35 30.54 -47.52
N ARG A 3 16.38 29.48 -46.71
CA ARG A 3 15.68 29.44 -45.41
C ARG A 3 16.25 30.54 -44.51
N ARG A 4 15.41 31.50 -44.11
CA ARG A 4 15.73 32.48 -43.08
C ARG A 4 15.85 31.72 -41.76
N GLN A 5 17.07 31.49 -41.28
CA GLN A 5 17.29 31.01 -39.92
C GLN A 5 16.87 32.15 -38.98
N ARG A 6 15.77 31.95 -38.25
CA ARG A 6 15.38 32.84 -37.15
C ARG A 6 16.36 32.52 -36.01
N GLY A 7 17.25 33.47 -35.71
CA GLY A 7 18.12 33.38 -34.54
C GLY A 7 17.32 33.62 -33.27
N PHE A 8 17.60 32.82 -32.23
CA PHE A 8 17.03 33.02 -30.89
C PHE A 8 17.51 34.34 -30.30
N THR A 9 16.62 35.05 -29.60
CA THR A 9 17.00 36.29 -28.90
C THR A 9 17.60 35.97 -27.53
N LEU A 10 18.49 36.83 -27.00
CA LEU A 10 19.04 36.66 -25.65
C LEU A 10 17.93 36.61 -24.57
N ILE A 11 16.89 37.42 -24.75
CA ILE A 11 15.74 37.44 -23.84
C ILE A 11 14.96 36.13 -23.87
N GLU A 12 14.82 35.49 -25.04
CA GLU A 12 14.16 34.19 -25.18
C GLU A 12 14.92 33.09 -24.44
N LEU A 13 16.26 33.07 -24.54
CA LEU A 13 17.08 32.12 -23.77
C LEU A 13 16.94 32.35 -22.25
N LEU A 14 16.94 33.61 -21.81
CA LEU A 14 16.76 33.95 -20.39
C LEU A 14 15.39 33.50 -19.86
N VAL A 15 14.32 33.70 -20.65
CA VAL A 15 12.98 33.25 -20.29
C VAL A 15 12.90 31.73 -20.22
N VAL A 16 13.50 31.00 -21.18
CA VAL A 16 13.54 29.54 -21.16
C VAL A 16 14.28 29.01 -19.93
N ILE A 17 15.42 29.60 -19.57
CA ILE A 17 16.19 29.20 -18.37
C ILE A 17 15.41 29.53 -17.10
N ALA A 18 14.71 30.67 -17.05
CA ALA A 18 13.86 31.03 -15.91
C ALA A 18 12.72 30.02 -15.72
N ILE A 19 12.01 29.65 -16.79
CA ILE A 19 10.94 28.63 -16.73
C ILE A 19 11.51 27.26 -16.37
N ALA A 20 12.64 26.87 -16.96
CA ALA A 20 13.31 25.61 -16.63
C ALA A 20 13.72 25.57 -15.15
N GLY A 21 14.24 26.67 -14.59
CA GLY A 21 14.56 26.78 -13.17
C GLY A 21 13.34 26.66 -12.27
N LEU A 22 12.21 27.28 -12.64
CA LEU A 22 10.94 27.13 -11.92
C LEU A 22 10.42 25.69 -11.95
N MET A 23 10.46 25.04 -13.13
CA MET A 23 10.07 23.63 -13.27
C MET A 23 10.98 22.71 -12.43
N ALA A 24 12.30 22.93 -12.47
CA ALA A 24 13.26 22.16 -11.69
C ALA A 24 12.99 22.23 -10.18
N ALA A 25 12.45 23.36 -9.68
CA ALA A 25 12.07 23.50 -8.28
C ALA A 25 10.73 22.81 -7.92
N LEU A 26 9.73 22.84 -8.82
CA LEU A 26 8.37 22.36 -8.53
C LEU A 26 8.14 20.88 -8.83
N VAL A 27 8.77 20.34 -9.87
CA VAL A 27 8.55 18.97 -10.34
C VAL A 27 8.85 17.92 -9.25
N PRO A 28 9.96 17.98 -8.49
CA PRO A 28 10.24 16.99 -7.46
C PRO A 28 9.14 16.91 -6.39
N LEU A 29 8.61 18.05 -5.94
CA LEU A 29 7.58 18.13 -4.91
C LEU A 29 6.23 17.59 -5.39
N ALA A 30 5.88 17.84 -6.64
CA ALA A 30 4.66 17.28 -7.23
C ALA A 30 4.78 15.77 -7.43
N TYR A 31 5.95 15.32 -7.88
CA TYR A 31 6.23 13.91 -8.14
C TYR A 31 6.13 13.06 -6.87
N THR A 32 6.74 13.49 -5.75
CA THR A 32 6.69 12.74 -4.48
C THR A 32 5.25 12.54 -4.00
N ARG A 33 4.43 13.60 -3.99
CA ARG A 33 3.02 13.51 -3.56
C ARG A 33 2.18 12.58 -4.42
N ILE A 34 2.34 12.64 -5.74
CA ILE A 34 1.60 11.77 -6.66
C ILE A 34 2.02 10.32 -6.46
N HIS A 35 3.32 10.10 -6.32
CA HIS A 35 3.90 8.76 -6.14
C HIS A 35 3.50 8.13 -4.81
N GLU A 36 3.58 8.85 -3.70
CA GLU A 36 3.13 8.40 -2.37
C GLU A 36 1.64 8.06 -2.36
N GLY A 37 0.81 8.91 -2.99
CA GLY A 37 -0.62 8.66 -3.11
C GLY A 37 -0.94 7.40 -3.93
N ALA A 38 -0.18 7.13 -5.00
CA ALA A 38 -0.31 5.91 -5.80
C ALA A 38 0.11 4.68 -4.99
N GLN A 39 1.29 4.72 -4.37
CA GLN A 39 1.82 3.65 -3.53
C GLN A 39 0.87 3.29 -2.37
N TYR A 40 0.26 4.29 -1.73
CA TYR A 40 -0.74 4.05 -0.68
C TYR A 40 -1.96 3.28 -1.20
N ARG A 41 -2.54 3.72 -2.32
CA ARG A 41 -3.71 3.07 -2.91
C ARG A 41 -3.38 1.64 -3.34
N ASP A 42 -2.19 1.42 -3.88
CA ASP A 42 -1.73 0.10 -4.30
C ASP A 42 -1.50 -0.82 -3.09
N ALA A 43 -0.96 -0.30 -1.99
CA ALA A 43 -0.77 -1.03 -0.73
C ALA A 43 -2.11 -1.46 -0.11
N VAL A 44 -3.09 -0.55 -0.03
CA VAL A 44 -4.43 -0.89 0.49
C VAL A 44 -5.12 -1.93 -0.41
N ARG A 45 -5.03 -1.74 -1.74
CA ARG A 45 -5.62 -2.66 -2.72
C ARG A 45 -4.99 -4.04 -2.66
N SER A 46 -3.66 -4.13 -2.56
CA SER A 46 -2.96 -5.41 -2.54
C SER A 46 -3.28 -6.19 -1.27
N LEU A 47 -3.32 -5.55 -0.10
CA LEU A 47 -3.76 -6.19 1.15
C LEU A 47 -5.20 -6.67 1.07
N TRP A 48 -6.13 -5.81 0.62
CA TRP A 48 -7.53 -6.18 0.44
C TRP A 48 -7.70 -7.40 -0.47
N THR A 49 -6.98 -7.38 -1.60
CA THR A 49 -7.02 -8.46 -2.59
C THR A 49 -6.47 -9.74 -2.01
N SER A 50 -5.31 -9.69 -1.33
CA SER A 50 -4.70 -10.86 -0.72
C SER A 50 -5.58 -11.50 0.37
N LEU A 51 -6.14 -10.69 1.27
CA LEU A 51 -7.04 -11.20 2.31
C LEU A 51 -8.26 -11.89 1.69
N ARG A 52 -8.87 -11.24 0.68
CA ARG A 52 -10.04 -11.80 0.00
C ARG A 52 -9.72 -13.08 -0.75
N THR A 53 -8.61 -13.11 -1.49
CA THR A 53 -8.16 -14.29 -2.23
C THR A 53 -7.88 -15.45 -1.29
N LEU A 54 -7.20 -15.23 -0.17
CA LEU A 54 -6.91 -16.30 0.79
C LEU A 54 -8.18 -16.83 1.47
N ARG A 55 -9.15 -15.96 1.79
CA ARG A 55 -10.48 -16.36 2.28
C ARG A 55 -11.21 -17.22 1.25
N ASP A 56 -11.28 -16.75 0.01
CA ASP A 56 -11.96 -17.46 -1.08
C ASP A 56 -11.26 -18.81 -1.37
N GLU A 57 -9.93 -18.86 -1.27
CA GLU A 57 -9.13 -20.07 -1.38
C GLU A 57 -9.47 -21.04 -0.24
N ALA A 58 -9.49 -20.61 1.02
CA ALA A 58 -9.85 -21.48 2.15
C ALA A 58 -11.24 -22.09 1.99
N TYR A 59 -12.21 -21.27 1.57
CA TYR A 59 -13.58 -21.71 1.37
C TYR A 59 -13.69 -22.72 0.20
N SER A 60 -13.00 -22.46 -0.91
CA SER A 60 -13.10 -23.32 -2.11
C SER A 60 -12.23 -24.57 -2.05
N SER A 61 -11.07 -24.51 -1.38
CA SER A 61 -10.17 -25.66 -1.20
C SER A 61 -10.61 -26.57 -0.06
N GLY A 62 -11.40 -26.07 0.89
CA GLY A 62 -11.74 -26.79 2.11
C GLY A 62 -10.57 -26.93 3.08
N THR A 63 -9.51 -26.12 2.91
CA THR A 63 -8.31 -26.13 3.76
C THR A 63 -8.08 -24.78 4.42
N VAL A 64 -7.42 -24.79 5.58
CA VAL A 64 -7.04 -23.55 6.26
C VAL A 64 -5.99 -22.82 5.45
N THR A 65 -6.18 -21.52 5.23
CA THR A 65 -5.16 -20.62 4.65
C THR A 65 -4.78 -19.56 5.67
N HIS A 66 -3.63 -18.92 5.47
CA HIS A 66 -3.18 -17.84 6.34
C HIS A 66 -2.56 -16.71 5.55
N PHE A 67 -2.89 -15.50 5.95
CA PHE A 67 -2.20 -14.29 5.56
C PHE A 67 -1.10 -14.01 6.58
N THR A 68 0.12 -13.74 6.13
CA THR A 68 1.24 -13.33 6.99
C THR A 68 1.86 -12.05 6.47
N LEU A 69 2.04 -11.09 7.38
CA LEU A 69 2.73 -9.83 7.15
C LEU A 69 3.90 -9.73 8.13
N ASP A 70 5.11 -9.72 7.59
CA ASP A 70 6.30 -9.39 8.35
C ASP A 70 6.34 -7.87 8.58
N LEU A 71 6.25 -7.46 9.84
CA LEU A 71 6.18 -6.05 10.23
C LEU A 71 7.55 -5.36 10.16
N ARG A 72 8.65 -6.13 10.23
CA ARG A 72 10.03 -5.64 10.13
C ARG A 72 10.39 -5.39 8.68
N SER A 73 10.20 -6.39 7.82
CA SER A 73 10.50 -6.28 6.39
C SER A 73 9.36 -5.64 5.58
N ARG A 74 8.20 -5.41 6.21
CA ARG A 74 6.99 -4.80 5.64
C ARG A 74 6.50 -5.54 4.40
N GLN A 75 6.65 -6.86 4.40
CA GLN A 75 6.38 -7.71 3.26
C GLN A 75 5.33 -8.77 3.58
N PHE A 76 4.52 -9.08 2.58
CA PHE A 76 3.58 -10.19 2.60
C PHE A 76 3.56 -10.86 1.23
N ASN A 77 3.14 -12.12 1.22
CA ASN A 77 3.07 -12.93 0.01
C ASN A 77 1.63 -13.30 -0.34
N LEU A 78 1.36 -13.45 -1.63
CA LEU A 78 0.16 -14.10 -2.15
C LEU A 78 0.60 -15.12 -3.20
N GLY A 79 0.66 -16.39 -2.79
CA GLY A 79 1.29 -17.45 -3.60
C GLY A 79 2.74 -17.07 -3.96
N PRO A 80 3.12 -17.04 -5.25
CA PRO A 80 4.48 -16.72 -5.68
C PRO A 80 4.78 -15.21 -5.72
N ARG A 81 3.80 -14.34 -5.47
CA ARG A 81 3.97 -12.88 -5.55
C ARG A 81 4.29 -12.32 -4.17
N SER A 82 5.38 -11.57 -4.08
CA SER A 82 5.72 -10.78 -2.89
C SER A 82 5.32 -9.31 -3.10
N TYR A 83 4.78 -8.71 -2.04
CA TYR A 83 4.42 -7.29 -2.00
C TYR A 83 5.16 -6.63 -0.85
N THR A 84 5.71 -5.45 -1.11
CA THR A 84 6.35 -4.60 -0.10
C THR A 84 5.49 -3.39 0.17
N LEU A 85 5.15 -3.15 1.44
CA LEU A 85 4.44 -1.96 1.86
C LEU A 85 5.41 -0.76 1.93
N PRO A 86 5.00 0.43 1.44
CA PRO A 86 5.86 1.61 1.43
C PRO A 86 6.37 2.00 2.82
N GLU A 87 7.63 2.45 2.91
CA GLU A 87 8.24 2.88 4.17
C GLU A 87 7.55 4.11 4.79
N GLY A 88 6.98 4.98 3.95
CA GLY A 88 6.26 6.18 4.39
C GLY A 88 4.93 5.92 5.08
N LEU A 89 4.45 4.66 5.14
CA LEU A 89 3.22 4.31 5.85
C LEU A 89 3.54 3.86 7.27
N GLU A 90 2.73 4.29 8.24
CA GLU A 90 2.71 3.68 9.57
C GLU A 90 1.75 2.48 9.54
N LEU A 91 2.23 1.34 10.05
CA LEU A 91 1.47 0.10 10.12
C LEU A 91 1.10 -0.18 11.56
N ARG A 92 -0.20 -0.38 11.82
CA ARG A 92 -0.69 -0.89 13.10
C ARG A 92 -1.48 -2.15 12.86
N THR A 93 -1.15 -3.20 13.58
CA THR A 93 -1.85 -4.48 13.47
C THR A 93 -2.43 -4.89 14.81
N THR A 94 -3.59 -5.51 14.76
CA THR A 94 -4.22 -6.15 15.92
C THR A 94 -4.70 -7.49 15.45
N VAL A 95 -3.93 -8.54 15.75
CA VAL A 95 -4.22 -9.92 15.34
C VAL A 95 -4.12 -10.83 16.55
N ALA A 96 -4.84 -11.95 16.50
CA ALA A 96 -4.68 -13.00 17.51
C ALA A 96 -3.27 -13.61 17.39
N GLU A 97 -2.51 -13.58 18.49
CA GLU A 97 -1.18 -14.17 18.55
C GLU A 97 -1.34 -15.69 18.67
N LEU A 98 -1.32 -16.39 17.53
CA LEU A 98 -1.49 -17.84 17.46
C LEU A 98 -0.17 -18.60 17.38
N ASP A 99 0.96 -17.91 17.20
CA ASP A 99 2.28 -18.52 17.16
C ASP A 99 3.25 -17.84 18.14
N PRO A 100 3.54 -18.47 19.29
CA PRO A 100 4.54 -18.01 20.25
C PRO A 100 5.97 -17.97 19.68
N GLN A 101 6.24 -18.65 18.56
CA GLN A 101 7.56 -18.71 17.91
C GLN A 101 7.73 -17.69 16.79
N ALA A 102 6.64 -17.19 16.20
CA ALA A 102 6.68 -16.14 15.18
C ALA A 102 7.09 -14.77 15.76
N GLY A 103 7.03 -14.61 17.08
CA GLY A 103 7.37 -13.38 17.78
C GLY A 103 6.41 -12.23 17.42
N ARG A 104 6.52 -11.11 18.15
CA ARG A 104 5.72 -9.88 17.94
C ARG A 104 5.91 -9.21 16.56
N GLU A 105 6.68 -9.83 15.67
CA GLU A 105 7.15 -9.22 14.41
C GLU A 105 6.38 -9.70 13.18
N VAL A 106 5.54 -10.73 13.31
CA VAL A 106 4.68 -11.22 12.22
C VAL A 106 3.21 -11.09 12.62
N ALA A 107 2.45 -10.37 11.80
CA ALA A 107 0.99 -10.35 11.91
C ALA A 107 0.40 -11.45 11.03
N ALA A 108 -0.37 -12.36 11.63
CA ALA A 108 -1.01 -13.46 10.91
C ALA A 108 -2.54 -13.45 11.08
N ILE A 109 -3.27 -13.71 9.99
CA ILE A 109 -4.73 -13.91 10.00
C ILE A 109 -5.01 -15.23 9.31
N TRP A 110 -5.69 -16.15 10.00
CA TRP A 110 -6.02 -17.47 9.46
C TRP A 110 -7.48 -17.47 9.01
N PHE A 111 -7.73 -17.99 7.82
CA PHE A 111 -9.06 -18.19 7.28
C PHE A 111 -9.38 -19.69 7.32
N LEU A 112 -10.53 -20.01 7.91
CA LEU A 112 -10.97 -21.38 8.09
C LEU A 112 -12.00 -21.75 7.01
N PRO A 113 -12.03 -23.01 6.52
CA PRO A 113 -12.90 -23.41 5.42
C PRO A 113 -14.40 -23.31 5.75
N GLU A 114 -14.77 -23.36 7.03
CA GLU A 114 -16.15 -23.14 7.50
C GLU A 114 -16.62 -21.68 7.41
N GLY A 115 -15.75 -20.75 7.00
CA GLY A 115 -16.04 -19.33 6.78
C GLY A 115 -15.56 -18.41 7.89
N GLY A 116 -15.16 -18.94 9.05
CA GLY A 116 -14.59 -18.15 10.15
C GLY A 116 -13.16 -17.65 9.88
N SER A 117 -12.67 -16.80 10.78
CA SER A 117 -11.26 -16.39 10.80
C SER A 117 -10.74 -16.22 12.21
N THR A 118 -9.43 -16.07 12.37
CA THR A 118 -8.86 -15.63 13.66
C THR A 118 -9.17 -14.17 13.97
N GLY A 119 -9.67 -13.43 12.97
CA GLY A 119 -9.97 -12.01 13.02
C GLY A 119 -8.72 -11.15 13.10
N GLY A 120 -8.96 -9.84 13.04
CA GLY A 120 -7.94 -8.83 13.29
C GLY A 120 -8.13 -7.57 12.45
N SER A 121 -7.18 -6.66 12.58
CA SER A 121 -7.13 -5.45 11.77
C SER A 121 -5.71 -5.09 11.35
N ILE A 122 -5.59 -4.55 10.14
CA ILE A 122 -4.37 -3.97 9.59
C ILE A 122 -4.69 -2.52 9.22
N GLU A 123 -4.01 -1.59 9.86
CA GLU A 123 -4.18 -0.16 9.65
C GLU A 123 -2.98 0.38 8.86
N LEU A 124 -3.28 1.11 7.79
CA LEU A 124 -2.32 1.83 6.97
C LEU A 124 -2.56 3.32 7.16
N LEU A 125 -1.69 3.95 7.93
CA LEU A 125 -1.72 5.37 8.23
C LEU A 125 -0.73 6.11 7.33
N ARG A 126 -1.17 7.24 6.77
CA ARG A 126 -0.31 8.15 6.01
C ARG A 126 0.32 9.17 6.96
N PRO A 127 1.42 9.84 6.56
CA PRO A 127 2.10 10.82 7.40
C PRO A 127 1.24 12.01 7.86
N ASN A 128 0.16 12.32 7.13
CA ASN A 128 -0.81 13.36 7.46
C ASN A 128 -1.90 12.91 8.46
N GLY A 129 -1.83 11.68 8.97
CA GLY A 129 -2.69 11.15 10.05
C GLY A 129 -3.98 10.47 9.58
N ASP A 130 -4.39 10.65 8.33
CA ASP A 130 -5.49 9.88 7.76
C ASP A 130 -5.03 8.48 7.31
N GLY A 131 -5.95 7.56 7.13
CA GLY A 131 -5.58 6.19 6.82
C GLY A 131 -6.74 5.30 6.43
N THR A 132 -6.45 4.00 6.37
CA THR A 132 -7.45 2.96 6.13
C THR A 132 -7.21 1.81 7.09
N ARG A 133 -8.26 1.36 7.76
CA ARG A 133 -8.29 0.12 8.52
C ARG A 133 -8.94 -0.96 7.66
N LEU A 134 -8.22 -2.06 7.46
CA LEU A 134 -8.75 -3.30 6.95
C LEU A 134 -9.06 -4.19 8.14
N ARG A 135 -10.33 -4.53 8.35
CA ARG A 135 -10.79 -5.36 9.47
C ARG A 135 -11.32 -6.68 8.95
N VAL A 136 -10.88 -7.77 9.59
CA VAL A 136 -11.38 -9.13 9.36
C VAL A 136 -12.19 -9.55 10.59
N ASP A 137 -13.43 -9.93 10.35
CA ASP A 137 -14.31 -10.43 11.39
C ASP A 137 -13.98 -11.88 11.75
N TRP A 138 -13.87 -12.18 13.04
CA TRP A 138 -13.46 -13.50 13.52
C TRP A 138 -14.55 -14.57 13.29
N LEU A 139 -15.82 -14.20 13.37
CA LEU A 139 -16.91 -15.17 13.25
C LEU A 139 -17.25 -15.47 11.79
N THR A 140 -17.31 -14.42 10.97
CA THR A 140 -17.82 -14.50 9.60
C THR A 140 -16.72 -14.52 8.54
N GLY A 141 -15.48 -14.20 8.93
CA GLY A 141 -14.38 -14.00 7.99
C GLY A 141 -14.57 -12.79 7.08
N ASP A 142 -15.59 -11.95 7.32
CA ASP A 142 -15.87 -10.79 6.48
C ASP A 142 -14.77 -9.74 6.59
N ILE A 143 -14.37 -9.21 5.44
CA ILE A 143 -13.31 -8.24 5.30
C ILE A 143 -13.97 -6.89 4.99
N THR A 144 -13.68 -5.89 5.81
CA THR A 144 -14.26 -4.54 5.70
C THR A 144 -13.16 -3.49 5.65
N GLN A 145 -13.42 -2.42 4.89
CA GLN A 145 -12.50 -1.31 4.72
C GLN A 145 -13.13 -0.06 5.34
N GLU A 146 -12.47 0.49 6.35
CA GLU A 146 -12.94 1.65 7.11
C GLU A 146 -11.92 2.79 6.97
N PRO A 147 -12.34 4.03 6.66
CA PRO A 147 -11.43 5.17 6.68
C PRO A 147 -11.02 5.51 8.11
N LEU A 148 -9.74 5.80 8.31
CA LEU A 148 -9.22 6.37 9.55
C LEU A 148 -9.11 7.88 9.35
N LEU A 149 -9.73 8.62 10.27
CA LEU A 149 -9.64 10.08 10.33
C LEU A 149 -8.55 10.46 11.36
N PRO A 150 -7.79 11.53 11.11
CA PRO A 150 -6.77 12.03 12.03
C PRO A 150 -7.33 12.52 13.37
#